data_AF-A0A942MR57-F1
#
_entry.id   AF-A0A942MR57-F1
#
_cell.length_a   1.000
_cell.length_b   1.000
_cell.length_c   1.000
_cell.angle_alpha   90.00
_cell.angle_beta   90.00
_cell.angle_gamma   90.00
#
_symmetry.space_group_name_H-M   'P 1'
#
loop_
_entity.id
_entity.type
_entity.pdbx_description
1 polymer ?
#
loop_
_entity_poly.entity_id
_entity_poly.type
_entity_poly.pdbx_seq_one_letter_code
_entity_poly.pdbx_strand_id
1 'polypeptide(L)'
;MMERLLKNNNVVKVVAFFLALTLWVYVTGDALRPSEDITRTFRNVPLSWLNLNDELAIMNIPSEIDVDLRGRADILDNITPQNLKVFVDMKNLGEGQHLLTPNAEVPRGVRLLSYRPQQVTIELEEIEAPQKTVNLEIIGESKEGLVMGEPRILPNSVFVRGPRSILANVFQVKAVVNVHQADGDRVQVVPVVAVTEDGREVKGVVVNPAMVEVLIPFTQPQKTVPVRVPLEGDPAEGYQIRQIDIHPATVTIQGKVELLDTITEVITAPVNVSEAMETIATELTLIVPSGVELLSMDKVTVDVLIGPL
;
A
#
# COMPACT_ATOMS: atom_id res chain seq x y z
N MET A 1 31.63 -82.40 -41.45
CA MET A 1 32.91 -81.74 -41.83
C MET A 1 33.27 -80.58 -40.91
N MET A 2 32.30 -79.87 -40.30
CA MET A 2 32.56 -78.80 -39.31
C MET A 2 33.14 -79.28 -37.97
N GLU A 3 32.79 -80.47 -37.46
CA GLU A 3 33.23 -80.91 -36.11
C GLU A 3 34.73 -81.23 -35.98
N ARG A 4 35.40 -81.60 -37.07
CA ARG A 4 36.86 -81.84 -37.05
C ARG A 4 37.69 -80.56 -37.06
N LEU A 5 37.14 -79.47 -37.61
CA LEU A 5 37.79 -78.16 -37.61
C LEU A 5 37.77 -77.50 -36.21
N LEU A 6 36.71 -77.75 -35.42
CA LEU A 6 36.53 -77.25 -34.06
C LEU A 6 37.33 -78.01 -32.98
N LYS A 7 37.94 -79.16 -33.30
CA LYS A 7 38.79 -79.92 -32.35
C LYS A 7 40.27 -79.53 -32.42
N ASN A 8 40.69 -78.76 -33.43
CA ASN A 8 42.07 -78.30 -33.54
C ASN A 8 42.25 -76.96 -32.82
N ASN A 9 43.00 -76.98 -31.72
CA ASN A 9 43.22 -75.81 -30.85
C ASN A 9 43.74 -74.58 -31.63
N ASN A 10 44.55 -74.80 -32.68
CA ASN A 10 45.09 -73.70 -33.47
C ASN A 10 44.05 -73.08 -34.42
N VAL A 11 43.12 -73.89 -34.97
CA VAL A 11 42.05 -73.39 -35.86
C VAL A 11 41.03 -72.59 -35.05
N VAL A 12 40.67 -73.05 -33.85
CA VAL A 12 39.76 -72.34 -32.94
C VAL A 12 40.35 -70.98 -32.52
N LYS A 13 41.65 -70.91 -32.23
CA LYS A 13 42.33 -69.63 -31.91
C LYS A 13 42.27 -68.62 -33.06
N VAL A 14 42.49 -69.07 -34.29
CA VAL A 14 42.45 -68.19 -35.47
C VAL A 14 41.02 -67.69 -35.73
N VAL A 15 40.03 -68.59 -35.68
CA VAL A 15 38.62 -68.20 -35.86
C VAL A 15 38.18 -67.24 -34.77
N ALA A 16 38.54 -67.50 -33.49
CA ALA A 16 38.22 -66.60 -32.38
C ALA A 16 38.86 -65.21 -32.54
N PHE A 17 40.09 -65.13 -33.06
CA PHE A 17 40.75 -63.86 -33.35
C PHE A 17 40.00 -63.05 -34.41
N PHE A 18 39.60 -63.67 -35.53
CA PHE A 18 38.84 -62.96 -36.56
C PHE A 18 37.44 -62.57 -36.11
N LEU A 19 36.79 -63.42 -35.30
CA LEU A 19 35.48 -63.11 -34.71
C LEU A 19 35.59 -61.93 -33.73
N ALA A 20 36.61 -61.93 -32.87
CA ALA A 20 36.90 -60.83 -31.97
C ALA A 20 37.26 -59.54 -32.72
N LEU A 21 38.05 -59.62 -33.80
CA LEU A 21 38.38 -58.48 -34.65
C LEU A 21 37.14 -57.90 -35.34
N THR A 22 36.26 -58.77 -35.85
CA THR A 22 35.01 -58.36 -36.50
C THR A 22 34.07 -57.68 -35.51
N LEU A 23 33.90 -58.28 -34.32
CA LEU A 23 33.12 -57.67 -33.24
C LEU A 23 33.73 -56.35 -32.76
N TRP A 24 35.06 -56.28 -32.64
CA TRP A 24 35.76 -55.06 -32.26
C TRP A 24 35.57 -53.96 -33.31
N VAL A 25 35.68 -54.25 -34.61
CA VAL A 25 35.42 -53.28 -35.68
C VAL A 25 33.95 -52.89 -35.74
N TYR A 26 33.01 -53.80 -35.50
CA TYR A 26 31.58 -53.50 -35.49
C TYR A 26 31.22 -52.55 -34.33
N VAL A 27 31.68 -52.85 -33.11
CA VAL A 27 31.43 -52.03 -31.92
C VAL A 27 32.18 -50.70 -31.98
N THR A 28 33.45 -50.71 -32.42
CA THR A 28 34.28 -49.49 -32.48
C THR A 28 33.95 -48.64 -33.71
N GLY A 29 33.48 -49.25 -34.80
CA GLY A 29 33.11 -48.55 -36.04
C GLY A 29 31.94 -47.59 -35.85
N ASP A 30 30.96 -47.95 -35.02
CA ASP A 30 29.89 -47.02 -34.61
C ASP A 30 30.41 -45.92 -33.65
N ALA A 31 31.43 -46.23 -32.82
CA ALA A 31 32.06 -45.25 -31.92
C ALA A 31 33.01 -44.27 -32.64
N LEU A 32 33.44 -44.58 -33.87
CA LEU A 32 34.37 -43.78 -34.69
C LEU A 32 33.66 -42.92 -35.74
N ARG A 33 32.33 -43.00 -35.86
CA ARG A 33 31.57 -42.06 -36.70
C ARG A 33 31.77 -40.65 -36.16
N PRO A 34 32.26 -39.69 -36.97
CA PRO A 34 32.26 -38.29 -36.57
C PRO A 34 30.85 -37.93 -36.12
N SER A 35 30.70 -37.39 -34.91
CA SER A 35 29.41 -36.87 -34.46
C SER A 35 29.03 -35.75 -35.42
N GLU A 36 28.09 -36.03 -36.32
CA GLU A 36 27.56 -35.00 -37.20
C GLU A 36 26.91 -33.91 -36.33
N ASP A 37 27.19 -32.66 -36.67
CA ASP A 37 26.50 -31.52 -36.08
C ASP A 37 25.01 -31.64 -36.42
N ILE A 38 24.19 -31.95 -35.42
CA ILE A 38 22.73 -31.93 -35.55
C ILE A 38 22.20 -30.54 -35.24
N THR A 39 21.03 -30.22 -35.76
CA THR A 39 20.28 -29.02 -35.36
C THR A 39 19.18 -29.44 -34.41
N ARG A 40 19.04 -28.71 -33.29
CA ARG A 40 17.98 -28.91 -32.31
C ARG A 40 17.33 -27.59 -31.97
N THR A 41 16.00 -27.58 -31.95
CA THR A 41 15.19 -26.46 -31.48
C THR A 41 14.93 -26.63 -30.00
N PHE A 42 15.35 -25.63 -29.22
CA PHE A 42 15.01 -25.49 -27.81
C PHE A 42 13.82 -24.54 -27.72
N ARG A 43 12.69 -25.06 -27.25
CA ARG A 43 11.46 -24.28 -27.12
C ARG A 43 11.33 -23.71 -25.72
N ASN A 44 10.55 -22.63 -25.60
CA ASN A 44 10.18 -22.06 -24.31
C ASN A 44 11.41 -21.65 -23.47
N VAL A 45 12.42 -21.07 -24.14
CA VAL A 45 13.65 -20.62 -23.51
C VAL A 45 13.38 -19.27 -22.83
N PRO A 46 13.57 -19.12 -21.51
CA PRO A 46 13.33 -17.86 -20.82
C PRO A 46 14.16 -16.72 -21.38
N LEU A 47 13.50 -15.59 -21.69
CA LEU A 47 14.17 -14.38 -22.14
C LEU A 47 14.43 -13.46 -20.94
N SER A 48 15.70 -13.09 -20.74
CA SER A 48 16.12 -12.11 -19.73
C SER A 48 16.52 -10.78 -20.37
N TRP A 49 16.79 -9.76 -19.56
CA TRP A 49 17.22 -8.45 -20.04
C TRP A 49 18.42 -7.94 -19.25
N LEU A 50 19.22 -7.09 -19.87
CA LEU A 50 20.37 -6.43 -19.26
C LEU A 50 20.32 -4.92 -19.51
N ASN A 51 20.94 -4.15 -18.61
CA ASN A 51 21.13 -2.70 -18.74
C ASN A 51 19.84 -1.87 -18.90
N LEU A 52 18.74 -2.30 -18.26
CA LEU A 52 17.53 -1.47 -18.15
C LEU A 52 17.83 -0.27 -17.24
N ASN A 53 17.39 0.92 -17.65
CA ASN A 53 17.47 2.13 -16.82
C ASN A 53 16.47 2.02 -15.65
N ASP A 54 16.89 2.36 -14.43
CA ASP A 54 16.05 2.34 -13.22
C ASP A 54 14.84 3.29 -13.27
N GLU A 55 14.87 4.26 -14.19
CA GLU A 55 13.77 5.19 -14.47
C GLU A 55 12.79 4.66 -15.53
N LEU A 56 13.01 3.47 -16.09
CA LEU A 56 12.15 2.86 -17.10
C LEU A 56 11.54 1.55 -16.60
N ALA A 57 10.31 1.29 -17.02
CA ALA A 57 9.61 0.04 -16.83
C ALA A 57 9.37 -0.66 -18.16
N ILE A 58 9.44 -1.99 -18.16
CA ILE A 58 9.09 -2.82 -19.32
C ILE A 58 7.58 -3.07 -19.27
N MET A 59 6.85 -2.57 -20.27
CA MET A 59 5.40 -2.74 -20.39
C MET A 59 5.04 -4.03 -21.12
N ASN A 60 5.86 -4.41 -22.09
CA ASN A 60 5.66 -5.63 -22.87
C ASN A 60 7.00 -6.24 -23.27
N ILE A 61 7.17 -7.53 -22.98
CA ILE A 61 8.28 -8.35 -23.44
C ILE A 61 7.82 -9.82 -23.45
N PRO A 62 8.11 -10.60 -24.49
CA PRO A 62 7.88 -12.04 -24.48
C PRO A 62 8.74 -12.68 -23.39
N SER A 63 8.12 -13.49 -22.53
CA SER A 63 8.81 -14.20 -21.46
C SER A 63 9.68 -15.35 -21.97
N GLU A 64 9.37 -15.88 -23.15
CA GLU A 64 10.00 -17.06 -23.72
C GLU A 64 10.18 -16.92 -25.23
N ILE A 65 11.24 -17.52 -25.76
CA ILE A 65 11.49 -17.63 -27.21
C ILE A 65 11.98 -19.03 -27.57
N ASP A 66 11.93 -19.37 -28.86
CA ASP A 66 12.55 -20.59 -29.38
C ASP A 66 13.96 -20.28 -29.92
N VAL A 67 14.90 -21.18 -29.67
CA VAL A 67 16.30 -21.07 -30.10
C VAL A 67 16.70 -22.30 -30.89
N ASP A 68 17.19 -22.09 -32.12
CA ASP A 68 17.75 -23.14 -32.94
C ASP A 68 19.26 -23.18 -32.77
N LEU A 69 19.78 -24.30 -32.24
CA LEU A 69 21.21 -24.52 -32.01
C LEU A 69 21.73 -25.67 -32.88
N ARG A 70 22.96 -25.54 -33.36
CA ARG A 70 23.68 -26.57 -34.12
C ARG A 70 24.95 -26.97 -33.40
N GLY A 71 25.15 -28.27 -33.22
CA GLY A 71 26.35 -28.81 -32.60
C GLY A 71 26.26 -30.32 -32.45
N ARG A 72 27.26 -30.90 -31.80
CA ARG A 72 27.28 -32.34 -31.56
C ARG A 72 26.16 -32.75 -30.60
N ALA A 73 25.57 -33.92 -30.86
CA ALA A 73 24.43 -34.43 -30.09
C ALA A 73 24.72 -34.52 -28.58
N ASP A 74 25.92 -35.00 -28.21
CA ASP A 74 26.37 -35.13 -26.81
C ASP A 74 26.35 -33.80 -26.05
N ILE A 75 26.68 -32.69 -26.72
CA ILE A 75 26.67 -31.36 -26.09
C ILE A 75 25.24 -30.83 -25.99
N LEU A 76 24.43 -30.99 -27.05
CA LEU A 76 23.05 -30.51 -27.10
C LEU A 76 22.13 -31.26 -26.14
N ASP A 77 22.42 -32.52 -25.80
CA ASP A 77 21.69 -33.31 -24.81
C ASP A 77 21.87 -32.77 -23.37
N ASN A 78 22.95 -32.06 -23.10
CA ASN A 78 23.22 -31.44 -21.80
C ASN A 78 22.65 -30.02 -21.64
N ILE A 79 22.08 -29.45 -22.71
CA ILE A 79 21.44 -28.14 -22.70
C ILE A 79 19.96 -28.32 -22.35
N THR A 80 19.45 -27.50 -21.44
CA THR A 80 18.03 -27.40 -21.13
C THR A 80 17.54 -25.99 -21.43
N PRO A 81 16.26 -25.79 -21.79
CA PRO A 81 15.74 -24.44 -22.03
C PRO A 81 16.01 -23.48 -20.86
N GLN A 82 15.97 -23.96 -19.61
CA GLN A 82 16.18 -23.14 -18.41
C GLN A 82 17.66 -22.80 -18.15
N ASN A 83 18.62 -23.59 -18.66
CA ASN A 83 20.04 -23.33 -18.49
C ASN A 83 20.64 -22.49 -19.63
N LEU A 84 19.92 -22.37 -20.74
CA LEU A 84 20.32 -21.57 -21.89
C LEU A 84 20.06 -20.09 -21.59
N LYS A 85 21.12 -19.33 -21.40
CA LYS A 85 21.03 -17.90 -21.12
C LYS A 85 20.75 -17.13 -22.40
N VAL A 86 19.52 -16.65 -22.54
CA VAL A 86 19.11 -15.75 -23.62
C VAL A 86 18.71 -14.42 -23.03
N PHE A 87 19.21 -13.33 -23.61
CA PHE A 87 18.93 -11.98 -23.14
C PHE A 87 18.85 -10.95 -24.26
N VAL A 88 18.19 -9.84 -23.97
CA VAL A 88 18.24 -8.60 -24.76
C VAL A 88 19.01 -7.52 -24.00
N ASP A 89 19.78 -6.71 -24.70
CA ASP A 89 20.52 -5.57 -24.12
C ASP A 89 19.71 -4.28 -24.33
N MET A 90 19.35 -3.62 -23.23
CA MET A 90 18.53 -2.39 -23.21
C MET A 90 19.37 -1.13 -22.99
N LYS A 91 20.69 -1.22 -23.14
CA LYS A 91 21.60 -0.10 -22.93
C LYS A 91 21.26 1.10 -23.82
N ASN A 92 21.16 2.28 -23.20
CA ASN A 92 20.86 3.57 -23.85
C ASN A 92 19.48 3.64 -24.53
N LEU A 93 18.54 2.77 -24.19
CA LEU A 93 17.16 2.91 -24.65
C LEU A 93 16.41 3.93 -23.78
N GLY A 94 15.54 4.71 -24.42
CA GLY A 94 14.60 5.62 -23.77
C GLY A 94 13.16 5.11 -23.83
N GLU A 95 12.21 5.95 -23.43
CA GLU A 95 10.77 5.67 -23.58
C GLU A 95 10.39 5.32 -25.04
N GLY A 96 9.43 4.41 -25.20
CA GLY A 96 8.84 4.04 -26.48
C GLY A 96 9.04 2.56 -26.84
N GLN A 97 8.67 2.24 -28.08
CA GLN A 97 8.79 0.89 -28.63
C GLN A 97 10.13 0.69 -29.32
N HIS A 98 10.80 -0.41 -28.98
CA HIS A 98 12.11 -0.79 -29.49
C HIS A 98 12.06 -2.22 -30.04
N LEU A 99 12.78 -2.45 -31.13
CA LEU A 99 12.89 -3.76 -31.76
C LEU A 99 14.30 -4.29 -31.55
N LEU A 100 14.45 -5.28 -30.66
CA LEU A 100 15.76 -5.80 -30.25
C LEU A 100 15.98 -7.22 -30.77
N THR A 101 17.22 -7.53 -31.11
CA THR A 101 17.64 -8.89 -31.47
C THR A 101 18.10 -9.61 -30.20
N PRO A 102 17.54 -10.78 -29.85
CA PRO A 102 18.02 -11.57 -28.73
C PRO A 102 19.47 -12.03 -28.92
N ASN A 103 20.19 -12.16 -27.82
CA ASN A 103 21.53 -12.73 -27.76
C ASN A 103 21.51 -13.97 -26.84
N ALA A 104 22.35 -14.96 -27.12
CA ALA A 104 22.44 -16.18 -26.33
C ALA A 104 23.88 -16.53 -26.03
N GLU A 105 24.16 -16.91 -24.78
CA GLU A 105 25.44 -17.50 -24.40
C GLU A 105 25.39 -19.00 -24.67
N VAL A 106 26.14 -19.45 -25.69
CA VAL A 106 26.22 -20.87 -26.07
C VAL A 106 27.57 -21.49 -25.69
N PRO A 107 27.60 -22.77 -25.26
CA PRO A 107 28.85 -23.47 -24.97
C PRO A 107 29.75 -23.61 -26.20
N ARG A 108 31.06 -23.83 -25.96
CA ARG A 108 32.02 -24.10 -27.04
C ARG A 108 31.59 -25.34 -27.83
N GLY A 109 31.68 -25.27 -29.16
CA GLY A 109 31.25 -26.36 -30.05
C GLY A 109 29.75 -26.36 -30.39
N VAL A 110 28.98 -25.38 -29.86
CA VAL A 110 27.61 -25.11 -30.27
C VAL A 110 27.55 -23.78 -30.99
N ARG A 111 26.78 -23.74 -32.07
CA ARG A 111 26.52 -22.54 -32.88
C ARG A 111 25.04 -22.20 -32.79
N LEU A 112 24.76 -20.95 -32.50
CA LEU A 112 23.43 -20.38 -32.64
C LEU A 112 23.10 -20.23 -34.13
N LEU A 113 21.93 -20.72 -34.55
CA LEU A 113 21.44 -20.56 -35.92
C LEU A 113 20.41 -19.42 -36.01
N SER A 114 19.37 -19.47 -35.18
CA SER A 114 18.26 -18.53 -35.25
C SER A 114 17.45 -18.49 -33.97
N TYR A 115 16.68 -17.41 -33.84
CA TYR A 115 15.64 -17.23 -32.83
C TYR A 115 14.27 -17.21 -33.49
N ARG A 116 13.24 -17.63 -32.76
CA ARG A 116 11.85 -17.39 -33.13
C ARG A 116 11.12 -16.79 -31.94
N PRO A 117 10.68 -15.52 -32.02
CA PRO A 117 10.87 -14.59 -33.15
C PRO A 117 12.33 -14.13 -33.32
N GLN A 118 12.70 -13.67 -34.53
CA GLN A 118 14.07 -13.16 -34.80
C GLN A 118 14.35 -11.82 -34.10
N GLN A 119 13.31 -11.03 -33.93
CA GLN A 119 13.36 -9.76 -33.21
C GLN A 119 12.21 -9.73 -32.21
N VAL A 120 12.47 -9.12 -31.07
CA VAL A 120 11.52 -8.96 -29.98
C VAL A 120 11.16 -7.49 -29.89
N THR A 121 9.87 -7.20 -30.00
CA THR A 121 9.33 -5.86 -29.74
C THR A 121 9.20 -5.68 -28.23
N ILE A 122 9.76 -4.58 -27.73
CA ILE A 122 9.73 -4.21 -26.32
C ILE A 122 9.16 -2.80 -26.22
N GLU A 123 8.31 -2.59 -25.24
CA GLU A 123 7.76 -1.27 -24.94
C GLU A 123 8.28 -0.81 -23.58
N LEU A 124 8.96 0.32 -23.57
CA LEU A 124 9.52 0.94 -22.37
C LEU A 124 8.74 2.20 -22.05
N GLU A 125 8.44 2.40 -20.77
CA GLU A 125 7.74 3.57 -20.27
C GLU A 125 8.49 4.19 -19.10
N GLU A 126 8.44 5.52 -18.96
CA GLU A 126 9.02 6.20 -17.81
C GLU A 126 8.27 5.85 -16.52
N ILE A 127 9.05 5.65 -15.45
CA ILE A 127 8.55 5.50 -14.10
C ILE A 127 8.47 6.88 -13.48
N GLU A 128 7.25 7.29 -13.18
CA GLU A 128 6.99 8.53 -12.45
C GLU A 128 6.69 8.23 -10.98
N ALA A 129 6.77 9.25 -10.12
CA ALA A 129 6.43 9.16 -8.71
C ALA A 129 5.65 10.40 -8.24
N PRO A 130 4.44 10.66 -8.76
CA PRO A 130 3.61 11.77 -8.31
C PRO A 130 3.26 11.64 -6.82
N GLN A 131 3.22 12.79 -6.14
CA GLN A 131 2.69 12.91 -4.78
C GLN A 131 1.16 12.94 -4.83
N LYS A 132 0.50 12.06 -4.06
CA LYS A 132 -0.96 12.00 -3.92
C LYS A 132 -1.36 12.10 -2.45
N THR A 133 -2.47 12.78 -2.18
CA THR A 133 -3.08 12.87 -0.84
C THR A 133 -3.73 11.53 -0.49
N VAL A 134 -3.61 11.13 0.78
CA VAL A 134 -4.23 9.91 1.29
C VAL A 134 -5.66 10.21 1.72
N ASN A 135 -6.62 9.50 1.13
CA ASN A 135 -8.02 9.55 1.52
C ASN A 135 -8.31 8.48 2.56
N LEU A 136 -8.87 8.89 3.70
CA LEU A 136 -9.25 7.97 4.76
C LEU A 136 -10.65 7.41 4.50
N GLU A 137 -10.78 6.09 4.53
CA GLU A 137 -12.07 5.42 4.63
C GLU A 137 -12.20 4.78 6.00
N ILE A 138 -13.30 5.13 6.68
CA ILE A 138 -13.58 4.66 8.03
C ILE A 138 -14.68 3.61 7.95
N ILE A 139 -14.42 2.44 8.51
CA ILE A 139 -15.37 1.32 8.56
C ILE A 139 -15.81 1.10 10.00
N GLY A 140 -17.13 0.97 10.18
CA GLY A 140 -17.77 0.70 11.46
C GLY A 140 -18.25 1.98 12.16
N GLU A 141 -19.05 1.78 13.20
CA GLU A 141 -19.56 2.86 14.05
C GLU A 141 -18.74 2.92 15.35
N SER A 142 -18.55 4.13 15.85
CA SER A 142 -18.00 4.35 17.19
C SER A 142 -19.00 3.91 18.26
N LYS A 143 -18.51 3.70 19.49
CA LYS A 143 -19.39 3.42 20.62
C LYS A 143 -20.44 4.54 20.81
N GLU A 144 -21.66 4.17 21.18
CA GLU A 144 -22.73 5.12 21.50
C GLU A 144 -22.26 6.17 22.52
N GLY A 145 -22.60 7.43 22.25
CA GLY A 145 -22.30 8.56 23.13
C GLY A 145 -20.95 9.25 22.90
N LEU A 146 -20.17 8.84 21.90
CA LEU A 146 -18.96 9.56 21.46
C LEU A 146 -19.18 10.21 20.10
N VAL A 147 -18.57 11.38 19.91
CA VAL A 147 -18.51 12.11 18.63
C VAL A 147 -17.09 11.96 18.08
N MET A 148 -17.01 11.53 16.82
CA MET A 148 -15.75 11.47 16.09
C MET A 148 -15.31 12.89 15.70
N GLY A 149 -14.12 13.30 16.13
CA GLY A 149 -13.50 14.55 15.66
C GLY A 149 -12.83 14.38 14.30
N GLU A 150 -12.14 15.43 13.83
CA GLU A 150 -11.44 15.37 12.54
C GLU A 150 -10.25 14.40 12.58
N PRO A 151 -10.21 13.39 11.70
CA PRO A 151 -9.07 12.47 11.60
C PRO A 151 -7.81 13.19 11.11
N ARG A 152 -6.65 12.77 11.64
CA ARG A 152 -5.34 13.26 11.22
C ARG A 152 -4.51 12.11 10.67
N ILE A 153 -3.94 12.30 9.48
CA ILE A 153 -3.12 11.30 8.80
C ILE A 153 -1.68 11.83 8.72
N LEU A 154 -0.72 11.02 9.15
CA LEU A 154 0.70 11.36 9.18
C LEU A 154 1.53 10.28 8.46
N PRO A 155 2.19 10.60 7.33
CA PRO A 155 1.98 11.79 6.51
C PRO A 155 0.62 11.77 5.79
N ASN A 156 0.07 12.95 5.49
CA ASN A 156 -1.20 13.10 4.75
C ASN A 156 -1.06 12.89 3.23
N SER A 157 0.17 12.66 2.75
CA SER A 157 0.49 12.46 1.34
C SER A 157 1.59 11.43 1.18
N VAL A 158 1.56 10.74 0.05
CA VAL A 158 2.49 9.66 -0.30
C VAL A 158 2.89 9.78 -1.76
N PHE A 159 4.05 9.24 -2.11
CA PHE A 159 4.48 9.11 -3.50
C PHE A 159 3.99 7.78 -4.07
N VAL A 160 3.36 7.81 -5.24
CA VAL A 160 2.92 6.61 -5.94
C VAL A 160 3.83 6.42 -7.14
N ARG A 161 4.77 5.48 -7.05
CA ARG A 161 5.75 5.19 -8.10
C ARG A 161 5.25 4.11 -9.06
N GLY A 162 5.32 4.33 -10.37
CA GLY A 162 4.98 3.31 -11.36
C GLY A 162 5.03 3.83 -12.80
N PRO A 163 4.76 2.97 -13.80
CA PRO A 163 4.68 3.39 -15.21
C PRO A 163 3.53 4.39 -15.41
N ARG A 164 3.75 5.39 -16.27
CA ARG A 164 2.78 6.47 -16.54
C ARG A 164 1.39 5.94 -16.93
N SER A 165 1.28 4.89 -17.73
CA SER A 165 0.04 4.26 -18.17
C SER A 165 -0.72 3.58 -17.03
N ILE A 166 -0.01 3.01 -16.06
CA ILE A 166 -0.60 2.40 -14.86
C ILE A 166 -1.03 3.51 -13.89
N LEU A 167 -0.20 4.54 -13.71
CA LEU A 167 -0.51 5.69 -12.86
C LEU A 167 -1.75 6.46 -13.34
N ALA A 168 -1.99 6.51 -14.66
CA ALA A 168 -3.19 7.11 -15.23
C ALA A 168 -4.49 6.43 -14.75
N ASN A 169 -4.44 5.16 -14.37
CA ASN A 169 -5.59 4.41 -13.82
C ASN A 169 -5.75 4.60 -12.29
N VAL A 170 -4.80 5.27 -11.61
CA VAL A 170 -4.88 5.54 -10.17
C VAL A 170 -5.82 6.72 -9.93
N PHE A 171 -7.06 6.42 -9.57
CA PHE A 171 -8.07 7.42 -9.22
C PHE A 171 -7.72 8.10 -7.88
N GLN A 172 -7.49 7.31 -6.83
CA GLN A 172 -7.15 7.84 -5.52
C GLN A 172 -6.24 6.89 -4.73
N VAL A 173 -5.69 7.42 -3.64
CA VAL A 173 -4.91 6.65 -2.68
C VAL A 173 -5.71 6.58 -1.40
N LYS A 174 -5.91 5.36 -0.87
CA LYS A 174 -6.83 5.09 0.22
C LYS A 174 -6.14 4.41 1.39
N ALA A 175 -6.47 4.85 2.60
CA ALA A 175 -6.15 4.18 3.86
C ALA A 175 -7.46 3.75 4.51
N VAL A 176 -7.54 2.49 4.96
CA VAL A 176 -8.75 1.97 5.59
C VAL A 176 -8.51 1.79 7.08
N VAL A 177 -9.36 2.42 7.90
CA VAL A 177 -9.30 2.30 9.36
C VAL A 177 -10.62 1.74 9.88
N ASN A 178 -10.53 0.75 10.76
CA ASN A 178 -11.68 0.19 11.44
C ASN A 178 -11.83 0.84 12.83
N VAL A 179 -13.00 1.41 13.09
CA VAL A 179 -13.34 2.10 14.36
C VAL A 179 -14.40 1.37 15.18
N HIS A 180 -14.72 0.13 14.82
CA HIS A 180 -15.76 -0.65 15.51
C HIS A 180 -15.48 -0.70 17.02
N GLN A 181 -16.45 -0.24 17.82
CA GLN A 181 -16.39 -0.20 19.29
C GLN A 181 -15.26 0.66 19.88
N ALA A 182 -14.78 1.68 19.15
CA ALA A 182 -13.84 2.64 19.72
C ALA A 182 -14.44 3.36 20.95
N ASP A 183 -13.70 3.37 22.05
CA ASP A 183 -14.07 3.91 23.37
C ASP A 183 -13.24 5.14 23.78
N GLY A 184 -12.47 5.69 22.83
CA GLY A 184 -11.58 6.83 22.99
C GLY A 184 -10.70 6.97 21.75
N ASP A 185 -9.76 7.92 21.80
CA ASP A 185 -8.83 8.22 20.70
C ASP A 185 -8.19 6.95 20.12
N ARG A 186 -8.17 6.87 18.78
CA ARG A 186 -7.58 5.74 18.07
C ARG A 186 -6.38 6.18 17.27
N VAL A 187 -5.25 5.55 17.54
CA VAL A 187 -4.03 5.67 16.73
C VAL A 187 -3.80 4.33 16.06
N GLN A 188 -3.82 4.30 14.72
CA GLN A 188 -3.60 3.09 13.95
C GLN A 188 -2.61 3.35 12.82
N VAL A 189 -1.67 2.42 12.63
CA VAL A 189 -0.75 2.44 11.50
C VAL A 189 -1.31 1.49 10.44
N VAL A 190 -1.76 2.04 9.32
CA VAL A 190 -2.49 1.30 8.29
C VAL A 190 -1.80 1.37 6.94
N PRO A 191 -1.89 0.31 6.11
CA PRO A 191 -1.34 0.33 4.77
C PRO A 191 -2.09 1.29 3.87
N VAL A 192 -1.36 1.88 2.93
CA VAL A 192 -1.90 2.80 1.93
C VAL A 192 -1.87 2.12 0.57
N VAL A 193 -3.04 2.07 -0.07
CA VAL A 193 -3.22 1.41 -1.37
C VAL A 193 -3.72 2.39 -2.43
N ALA A 194 -3.18 2.28 -3.64
CA ALA A 194 -3.67 3.01 -4.80
C ALA A 194 -4.85 2.23 -5.42
N VAL A 195 -5.97 2.91 -5.65
CA VAL A 195 -7.19 2.28 -6.16
C VAL A 195 -7.71 2.98 -7.42
N THR A 196 -8.40 2.22 -8.27
CA THR A 196 -9.14 2.72 -9.43
C THR A 196 -10.47 3.35 -8.99
N GLU A 197 -11.20 3.95 -9.93
CA GLU A 197 -12.50 4.58 -9.69
C GLU A 197 -13.54 3.60 -9.12
N ASP A 198 -13.48 2.37 -9.59
CA ASP A 198 -14.26 1.20 -9.18
C ASP A 198 -13.73 0.53 -7.89
N GLY A 199 -12.76 1.15 -7.21
CA GLY A 199 -12.28 0.75 -5.87
C GLY A 199 -11.35 -0.47 -5.86
N ARG A 200 -10.88 -0.94 -7.02
CA ARG A 200 -9.94 -2.06 -7.13
C ARG A 200 -8.51 -1.57 -6.96
N GLU A 201 -7.67 -2.39 -6.33
CA GLU A 201 -6.25 -2.07 -6.17
C GLU A 201 -5.53 -2.04 -7.53
N VAL A 202 -4.77 -0.97 -7.76
CA VAL A 202 -3.91 -0.83 -8.95
C VAL A 202 -2.63 -1.63 -8.71
N LYS A 203 -2.40 -2.66 -9.52
CA LYS A 203 -1.16 -3.45 -9.48
C LYS A 203 -0.07 -2.78 -10.32
N GLY A 204 1.19 -3.02 -9.97
CA GLY A 204 2.34 -2.47 -10.70
C GLY A 204 2.73 -1.05 -10.26
N VAL A 205 2.16 -0.55 -9.17
CA VAL A 205 2.58 0.69 -8.49
C VAL A 205 3.12 0.38 -7.11
N VAL A 206 4.02 1.23 -6.63
CA VAL A 206 4.62 1.16 -5.30
C VAL A 206 4.33 2.47 -4.57
N VAL A 207 3.69 2.37 -3.40
CA VAL A 207 3.37 3.53 -2.57
C VAL A 207 4.45 3.72 -1.51
N ASN A 208 4.96 4.95 -1.37
CA ASN A 208 5.97 5.31 -0.38
C ASN A 208 5.60 6.61 0.35
N PRO A 209 5.44 6.60 1.69
CA PRO A 209 5.50 5.43 2.58
C PRO A 209 4.34 4.45 2.34
N ALA A 210 4.60 3.16 2.54
CA ALA A 210 3.59 2.11 2.38
C ALA A 210 2.56 2.09 3.52
N MET A 211 2.88 2.69 4.67
CA MET A 211 2.04 2.78 5.86
C MET A 211 1.94 4.24 6.30
N VAL A 212 0.77 4.62 6.82
CA VAL A 212 0.55 5.93 7.44
C VAL A 212 -0.07 5.76 8.82
N GLU A 213 0.25 6.68 9.72
CA GLU A 213 -0.39 6.75 11.03
C GLU A 213 -1.66 7.58 10.92
N VAL A 214 -2.77 7.04 11.42
CA VAL A 214 -4.07 7.71 11.48
C VAL A 214 -4.47 7.87 12.94
N LEU A 215 -4.67 9.12 13.35
CA LEU A 215 -5.23 9.52 14.63
C LEU A 215 -6.68 9.94 14.43
N ILE A 216 -7.61 9.22 15.06
CA ILE A 216 -9.03 9.55 15.09
C ILE A 216 -9.38 9.97 16.52
N PRO A 217 -9.55 11.26 16.79
CA PRO A 217 -9.94 11.73 18.12
C PRO A 217 -11.42 11.43 18.37
N PHE A 218 -11.75 10.98 19.58
CA PHE A 218 -13.13 10.78 20.01
C PHE A 218 -13.39 11.61 21.26
N THR A 219 -14.39 12.49 21.18
CA THR A 219 -14.78 13.37 22.29
C THR A 219 -16.22 13.14 22.66
N GLN A 220 -16.61 13.34 23.92
CA GLN A 220 -18.03 13.33 24.25
C GLN A 220 -18.71 14.58 23.66
N PRO A 221 -20.01 14.51 23.29
CA PRO A 221 -20.79 15.64 22.84
C PRO A 221 -20.67 16.84 23.79
N GLN A 222 -20.61 18.04 23.21
CA GLN A 222 -20.52 19.29 23.95
C GLN A 222 -21.59 20.26 23.48
N LYS A 223 -22.12 21.07 24.40
CA LYS A 223 -23.12 22.10 24.13
C LYS A 223 -22.72 23.39 24.84
N THR A 224 -22.82 24.52 24.14
CA THR A 224 -22.63 25.84 24.74
C THR A 224 -24.00 26.41 25.09
N VAL A 225 -24.18 26.78 26.35
CA VAL A 225 -25.44 27.28 26.90
C VAL A 225 -25.22 28.60 27.66
N PRO A 226 -26.20 29.52 27.64
CA PRO A 226 -26.12 30.76 28.41
C PRO A 226 -26.15 30.48 29.91
N VAL A 227 -25.50 31.37 30.66
CA VAL A 227 -25.55 31.40 32.12
C VAL A 227 -26.70 32.30 32.56
N ARG A 228 -27.55 31.81 33.46
CA ARG A 228 -28.62 32.58 34.07
C ARG A 228 -28.37 32.75 35.56
N VAL A 229 -28.49 33.99 36.03
CA VAL A 229 -28.34 34.32 37.45
C VAL A 229 -29.73 34.57 38.04
N PRO A 230 -30.23 33.70 38.94
CA PRO A 230 -31.44 33.99 39.69
C PRO A 230 -31.20 35.16 40.65
N LEU A 231 -32.18 36.04 40.79
CA LEU A 231 -32.13 37.15 41.74
C LEU A 231 -33.13 36.90 42.88
N GLU A 232 -32.77 37.32 44.08
CA GLU A 232 -33.61 37.20 45.27
C GLU A 232 -33.82 38.57 45.93
N GLY A 233 -35.08 38.93 46.15
CA GLY A 233 -35.49 40.21 46.72
C GLY A 233 -35.59 41.34 45.70
N ASP A 234 -35.91 42.53 46.20
CA ASP A 234 -36.03 43.77 45.42
C ASP A 234 -34.99 44.80 45.90
N PRO A 235 -34.41 45.63 45.01
CA PRO A 235 -33.56 46.75 45.40
C PRO A 235 -34.25 47.70 46.39
N ALA A 236 -33.48 48.52 47.10
CA ALA A 236 -34.04 49.50 48.01
C ALA A 236 -35.06 50.43 47.31
N GLU A 237 -36.03 50.95 48.07
CA GLU A 237 -37.00 51.92 47.56
C GLU A 237 -36.27 53.11 46.91
N GLY A 238 -36.63 53.43 45.66
CA GLY A 238 -35.92 54.45 44.87
C GLY A 238 -34.84 53.92 43.92
N TYR A 239 -34.56 52.61 43.90
CA TYR A 239 -33.53 51.99 43.06
C TYR A 239 -34.11 50.93 42.11
N GLN A 240 -33.42 50.70 40.99
CA GLN A 240 -33.74 49.67 39.98
C GLN A 240 -32.48 48.97 39.48
N ILE A 241 -32.65 47.72 39.03
CA ILE A 241 -31.61 46.97 38.32
C ILE A 241 -31.52 47.52 36.91
N ARG A 242 -30.39 48.14 36.57
CA ARG A 242 -30.17 48.70 35.22
C ARG A 242 -29.67 47.65 34.25
N GLN A 243 -28.72 46.83 34.71
CA GLN A 243 -28.03 45.86 33.88
C GLN A 243 -27.45 44.75 34.76
N ILE A 244 -27.36 43.54 34.19
CA ILE A 244 -26.70 42.40 34.81
C ILE A 244 -25.63 41.95 33.83
N ASP A 245 -24.37 42.15 34.20
CA ASP A 245 -23.24 41.74 33.39
C ASP A 245 -22.67 40.43 33.94
N ILE A 246 -22.65 39.40 33.07
CA ILE A 246 -22.19 38.06 33.42
C ILE A 246 -20.99 37.73 32.56
N HIS A 247 -19.86 37.41 33.20
CA HIS A 247 -18.61 37.08 32.53
C HIS A 247 -18.05 35.74 33.04
N PRO A 248 -17.94 34.71 32.18
CA PRO A 248 -18.48 34.60 30.82
C PRO A 248 -20.01 34.42 30.78
N ALA A 249 -20.67 35.02 29.77
CA ALA A 249 -22.13 34.92 29.58
C ALA A 249 -22.61 33.54 29.10
N THR A 250 -21.70 32.71 28.59
CA THR A 250 -21.98 31.36 28.09
C THR A 250 -20.92 30.39 28.59
N VAL A 251 -21.32 29.15 28.83
CA VAL A 251 -20.41 28.06 29.23
C VAL A 251 -20.61 26.82 28.38
N THR A 252 -19.52 26.06 28.22
CA THR A 252 -19.53 24.79 27.50
C THR A 252 -19.64 23.63 28.49
N ILE A 253 -20.68 22.83 28.28
CA ILE A 253 -20.97 21.61 29.03
C ILE A 253 -20.75 20.38 28.14
N GLN A 254 -20.36 19.26 28.73
CA GLN A 254 -20.06 17.99 28.06
C GLN A 254 -20.87 16.86 28.71
N GLY A 255 -21.41 15.94 27.89
CA GLY A 255 -22.14 14.78 28.40
C GLY A 255 -22.94 14.05 27.32
N LYS A 256 -23.88 13.20 27.76
CA LYS A 256 -24.77 12.46 26.85
C LYS A 256 -25.71 13.40 26.11
N VAL A 257 -25.92 13.16 24.80
CA VAL A 257 -26.78 13.98 23.93
C VAL A 257 -28.18 14.18 24.55
N GLU A 258 -28.79 13.09 25.04
CA GLU A 258 -30.12 13.12 25.67
C GLU A 258 -30.20 14.09 26.86
N LEU A 259 -29.13 14.20 27.65
CA LEU A 259 -29.06 15.13 28.78
C LEU A 259 -28.77 16.56 28.30
N LEU A 260 -27.82 16.72 27.37
CA LEU A 260 -27.48 18.03 26.82
C LEU A 260 -28.67 18.70 26.13
N ASP A 261 -29.54 17.94 25.46
CA ASP A 261 -30.72 18.47 24.80
C ASP A 261 -31.74 19.05 25.80
N THR A 262 -31.84 18.48 27.00
CA THR A 262 -32.71 19.01 28.07
C THR A 262 -32.17 20.28 28.73
N ILE A 263 -30.88 20.54 28.63
CA ILE A 263 -30.24 21.69 29.27
C ILE A 263 -30.24 22.88 28.31
N THR A 264 -31.08 23.88 28.61
CA THR A 264 -31.16 25.13 27.83
C THR A 264 -30.30 26.23 28.42
N GLU A 265 -30.10 26.22 29.74
CA GLU A 265 -29.35 27.22 30.50
C GLU A 265 -28.66 26.56 31.70
N VAL A 266 -27.57 27.18 32.18
CA VAL A 266 -26.91 26.80 33.44
C VAL A 266 -27.13 27.92 34.44
N ILE A 267 -27.56 27.57 35.65
CA ILE A 267 -27.88 28.55 36.70
C ILE A 267 -26.73 28.69 37.70
N THR A 268 -26.64 29.84 38.35
CA THR A 268 -25.77 30.06 39.52
C THR A 268 -26.56 29.98 40.83
N ALA A 269 -25.85 30.08 41.95
CA ALA A 269 -26.50 30.47 43.21
C ALA A 269 -27.22 31.83 43.04
N PRO A 270 -28.35 32.07 43.73
CA PRO A 270 -29.08 33.32 43.62
C PRO A 270 -28.25 34.49 44.18
N VAL A 271 -28.34 35.64 43.53
CA VAL A 271 -27.78 36.90 44.06
C VAL A 271 -28.87 37.64 44.81
N ASN A 272 -28.64 37.87 46.10
CA ASN A 272 -29.55 38.65 46.93
C ASN A 272 -29.34 40.14 46.65
N VAL A 273 -30.40 40.81 46.20
CA VAL A 273 -30.44 42.25 45.89
C VAL A 273 -31.33 43.03 46.85
N SER A 274 -31.77 42.39 47.95
CA SER A 274 -32.67 42.98 48.93
C SER A 274 -32.05 44.24 49.55
N GLU A 275 -32.77 45.35 49.49
CA GLU A 275 -32.34 46.66 50.03
C GLU A 275 -31.02 47.19 49.43
N ALA A 276 -30.59 46.64 48.29
CA ALA A 276 -29.35 47.06 47.68
C ALA A 276 -29.46 48.45 47.02
N MET A 277 -28.47 49.30 47.28
CA MET A 277 -28.37 50.68 46.77
C MET A 277 -27.14 50.89 45.86
N GLU A 278 -26.21 49.94 45.84
CA GLU A 278 -24.97 50.00 45.07
C GLU A 278 -24.80 48.76 44.19
N THR A 279 -23.90 48.84 43.22
CA THR A 279 -23.59 47.70 42.34
C THR A 279 -23.04 46.54 43.15
N ILE A 280 -23.59 45.35 42.93
CA ILE A 280 -23.13 44.11 43.58
C ILE A 280 -22.23 43.37 42.60
N ALA A 281 -20.94 43.30 42.91
CA ALA A 281 -19.96 42.50 42.19
C ALA A 281 -19.68 41.22 42.99
N THR A 282 -19.99 40.06 42.44
CA THR A 282 -19.79 38.78 43.13
C THR A 282 -19.33 37.68 42.19
N GLU A 283 -18.57 36.73 42.74
CA GLU A 283 -18.10 35.55 42.02
C GLU A 283 -18.95 34.35 42.46
N LEU A 284 -19.68 33.76 41.52
CA LEU A 284 -20.62 32.67 41.79
C LEU A 284 -20.14 31.39 41.14
N THR A 285 -20.33 30.27 41.82
CA THR A 285 -20.13 28.94 41.24
C THR A 285 -21.37 28.51 40.45
N LEU A 286 -21.16 27.95 39.27
CA LEU A 286 -22.20 27.41 38.41
C LEU A 286 -22.75 26.09 38.98
N ILE A 287 -24.06 25.93 38.92
CA ILE A 287 -24.76 24.72 39.34
C ILE A 287 -25.06 23.90 38.08
N VAL A 288 -24.28 22.85 37.87
CA VAL A 288 -24.42 21.96 36.70
C VAL A 288 -25.32 20.77 37.06
N PRO A 289 -26.30 20.41 36.21
CA PRO A 289 -27.12 19.22 36.42
C PRO A 289 -26.30 17.92 36.50
N SER A 290 -26.79 16.93 37.25
CA SER A 290 -26.12 15.64 37.41
C SER A 290 -25.91 14.91 36.08
N GLY A 291 -24.71 14.37 35.86
CA GLY A 291 -24.37 13.61 34.66
C GLY A 291 -23.82 14.46 33.50
N VAL A 292 -23.50 15.72 33.76
CA VAL A 292 -22.88 16.66 32.82
C VAL A 292 -21.64 17.27 33.47
N GLU A 293 -20.58 17.37 32.69
CA GLU A 293 -19.30 17.96 33.11
C GLU A 293 -19.15 19.35 32.50
N LEU A 294 -18.53 20.27 33.24
CA LEU A 294 -18.24 21.61 32.75
C LEU A 294 -16.82 21.63 32.16
N LEU A 295 -16.70 22.06 30.90
CA LEU A 295 -15.41 22.23 30.23
C LEU A 295 -14.85 23.65 30.38
N SER A 296 -15.68 24.59 30.84
CA SER A 296 -15.32 25.99 31.13
C SER A 296 -14.99 26.18 32.61
N MET A 297 -14.58 27.40 33.00
CA MET A 297 -14.39 27.73 34.42
C MET A 297 -15.71 27.53 35.18
N ASP A 298 -15.63 26.99 36.39
CA ASP A 298 -16.78 26.72 37.27
C ASP A 298 -17.31 27.97 37.98
N LYS A 299 -16.61 29.10 37.82
CA LYS A 299 -16.96 30.39 38.39
C LYS A 299 -17.28 31.43 37.31
N VAL A 300 -18.26 32.26 37.60
CA VAL A 300 -18.65 33.41 36.80
C VAL A 300 -18.62 34.66 37.65
N THR A 301 -18.13 35.75 37.08
CA THR A 301 -18.23 37.09 37.70
C THR A 301 -19.56 37.70 37.27
N VAL A 302 -20.33 38.15 38.25
CA VAL A 302 -21.63 38.78 38.05
C VAL A 302 -21.59 40.18 38.66
N ASP A 303 -21.81 41.17 37.81
CA ASP A 303 -21.97 42.57 38.20
C ASP A 303 -23.43 42.99 38.02
N VAL A 304 -24.15 43.14 39.13
CA VAL A 304 -25.53 43.63 39.13
C VAL A 304 -25.50 45.14 39.33
N LEU A 305 -25.65 45.88 38.25
CA LEU A 305 -25.64 47.34 38.24
C LEU A 305 -26.96 47.90 38.76
N ILE A 306 -26.92 48.40 39.98
CA ILE A 306 -28.06 49.04 40.65
C ILE A 306 -27.87 50.55 40.59
N GLY A 307 -28.95 51.26 40.26
CA GLY A 307 -28.96 52.73 40.24
C GLY A 307 -30.34 53.29 40.58
N PRO A 308 -30.43 54.59 40.83
CA PRO A 308 -31.71 55.23 41.16
C PRO A 308 -32.71 55.12 40.00
N LEU A 309 -34.00 55.09 40.36
CA LEU A 309 -35.16 55.11 39.44
C LEU A 309 -35.15 56.33 38.53
#